data_AF-A0A351U6K3-F1
#
_entry.id   AF-A0A351U6K3-F1
#
_cell.length_a   1.000
_cell.length_b   1.000
_cell.length_c   1.000
_cell.angle_alpha   90.00
_cell.angle_beta   90.00
_cell.angle_gamma   90.00
#
_symmetry.space_group_name_H-M   'P 1'
#
loop_
_entity.id
_entity.type
_entity.pdbx_description
1 polymer ?
#
loop_
_entity_poly.entity_id
_entity_poly.type
_entity_poly.pdbx_seq_one_letter_code
_entity_poly.pdbx_strand_id
1 'polypeptide(L)'
;MFIWLFHRISGVALIVLIGIKILTSFFLLARDNKPDWALSLHRQPVLDIFILVLFTFHSIYGLRTIIIDLGCRKEKSLFWWSNMAAALISCALIYTYLVLS
;
A
#
# COMPACT_ATOMS: atom_id res chain seq x y z
N MET A 1 -18.17 9.81 -0.31
CA MET A 1 -18.20 8.70 -1.30
C MET A 1 -16.80 8.27 -1.75
N PHE A 2 -15.88 9.19 -2.09
CA PHE A 2 -14.52 8.84 -2.55
C PHE A 2 -13.75 7.87 -1.62
N ILE A 3 -13.61 8.19 -0.33
CA ILE A 3 -12.84 7.33 0.61
C ILE A 3 -13.34 5.89 0.62
N TRP A 4 -14.65 5.71 0.64
CA TRP A 4 -15.25 4.38 0.66
C TRP A 4 -14.93 3.59 -0.62
N LEU A 5 -15.03 4.24 -1.78
CA LEU A 5 -14.74 3.61 -3.07
C LEU A 5 -13.25 3.28 -3.17
N PHE A 6 -12.40 4.26 -2.83
CA PHE A 6 -10.96 4.09 -2.81
C PHE A 6 -10.56 2.94 -1.89
N HIS A 7 -11.10 2.86 -0.67
CA HIS A 7 -10.78 1.81 0.30
C HIS A 7 -11.09 0.40 -0.27
N ARG A 8 -12.22 0.23 -0.97
CA ARG A 8 -12.56 -1.05 -1.61
C ARG A 8 -11.62 -1.40 -2.76
N ILE A 9 -11.44 -0.47 -3.69
CA ILE A 9 -10.61 -0.71 -4.88
C ILE A 9 -9.15 -0.94 -4.49
N SER A 10 -8.60 -0.09 -3.61
CA SER A 10 -7.24 -0.25 -3.09
C SER A 10 -7.06 -1.58 -2.35
N GLY A 11 -8.05 -2.05 -1.60
CA GLY A 11 -8.00 -3.37 -0.94
C GLY A 11 -7.86 -4.51 -1.95
N VAL A 12 -8.69 -4.52 -3.00
CA VAL A 12 -8.60 -5.53 -4.07
C VAL A 12 -7.26 -5.44 -4.81
N ALA A 13 -6.80 -4.23 -5.14
CA ALA A 13 -5.51 -4.02 -5.77
C ALA A 13 -4.35 -4.53 -4.90
N LEU A 14 -4.38 -4.27 -3.59
CA LEU A 14 -3.37 -4.73 -2.64
C LEU A 14 -3.33 -6.25 -2.52
N ILE A 15 -4.49 -6.93 -2.52
CA ILE A 15 -4.53 -8.40 -2.54
C ILE A 15 -3.74 -8.94 -3.72
N VAL A 16 -3.95 -8.37 -4.92
CA VAL A 16 -3.26 -8.79 -6.14
C VAL A 16 -1.76 -8.46 -6.06
N LEU A 17 -1.41 -7.21 -5.75
CA LEU A 17 -0.02 -6.73 -5.78
C LEU A 17 0.84 -7.41 -4.72
N ILE A 18 0.36 -7.51 -3.49
CA ILE A 18 1.05 -8.22 -2.42
C ILE A 18 1.09 -9.72 -2.72
N GLY A 19 0.02 -10.30 -3.26
CA GLY A 19 -0.01 -11.69 -3.71
C GLY A 19 1.11 -11.98 -4.73
N ILE A 20 1.29 -11.11 -5.71
CA ILE A 20 2.42 -11.19 -6.67
C ILE A 20 3.76 -11.13 -5.93
N LYS A 21 3.95 -10.20 -4.99
CA LYS A 21 5.20 -10.09 -4.22
C LYS A 21 5.49 -11.32 -3.36
N ILE A 22 4.48 -11.89 -2.72
CA ILE A 22 4.59 -13.13 -1.92
C ILE A 22 4.94 -14.31 -2.83
N LEU A 23 4.24 -14.50 -3.95
CA LEU A 23 4.52 -15.59 -4.87
C LEU A 23 5.92 -15.49 -5.48
N THR A 24 6.32 -14.29 -5.87
CA THR A 24 7.63 -14.05 -6.49
C THR A 24 8.79 -14.12 -5.49
N SER A 25 8.56 -13.88 -4.19
CA SER A 25 9.59 -13.96 -3.16
C SER A 25 10.07 -15.40 -2.92
N PHE A 26 9.23 -16.43 -3.13
CA PHE A 26 9.67 -17.83 -3.03
C PHE A 26 10.81 -18.15 -4.01
N PHE A 27 10.86 -17.51 -5.18
CA PHE A 27 11.94 -17.69 -6.15
C PHE A 27 13.24 -16.99 -5.72
N LEU A 28 13.21 -16.04 -4.79
CA LEU A 28 14.43 -15.47 -4.21
C LEU A 28 15.19 -16.50 -3.38
N LEU A 29 14.47 -17.44 -2.75
CA LEU A 29 15.01 -18.48 -1.88
C LEU A 29 15.52 -19.72 -2.63
N ALA A 30 15.12 -19.91 -3.89
CA ALA A 30 15.59 -21.01 -4.72
C ALA A 30 17.12 -20.91 -4.94
N ARG A 31 17.83 -22.05 -4.96
CA ARG A 31 19.29 -22.06 -5.20
C ARG A 31 19.64 -21.96 -6.67
N ASP A 32 18.94 -22.71 -7.52
CA ASP A 32 19.19 -22.80 -8.97
C ASP A 32 17.91 -22.60 -9.78
N ASN A 33 18.05 -22.18 -11.05
CA ASN A 33 16.96 -22.01 -12.03
C ASN A 33 15.84 -21.04 -11.60
N LYS A 34 16.21 -19.83 -11.16
CA LYS A 34 15.23 -18.77 -10.88
C LYS A 34 14.62 -18.26 -12.19
N PRO A 35 13.30 -18.27 -12.36
CA PRO A 35 12.68 -17.71 -13.55
C PRO A 35 12.92 -16.20 -13.62
N ASP A 36 13.52 -15.73 -14.72
CA ASP A 36 13.86 -14.31 -14.92
C ASP A 36 12.65 -13.38 -14.84
N TRP A 37 11.49 -13.84 -15.34
CA TRP A 37 10.24 -13.08 -15.28
C TRP A 37 9.80 -12.81 -13.84
N ALA A 38 10.00 -13.78 -12.93
CA ALA A 38 9.58 -13.66 -11.54
C ALA A 38 10.48 -12.67 -10.79
N LEU A 39 11.79 -12.73 -11.04
CA LEU A 39 12.76 -11.79 -10.46
C LEU A 39 12.56 -10.37 -10.99
N SER A 40 12.32 -10.21 -12.29
CA SER A 40 12.05 -8.91 -12.91
C SER A 40 10.78 -8.28 -12.34
N LEU A 41 9.69 -9.07 -12.24
CA LEU A 41 8.44 -8.60 -11.66
C LEU A 41 8.58 -8.27 -10.16
N HIS A 42 9.33 -9.07 -9.41
CA HIS A 42 9.57 -8.83 -7.99
C HIS A 42 10.37 -7.55 -7.73
N ARG A 43 11.29 -7.18 -8.62
CA ARG A 43 12.16 -6.01 -8.47
C ARG A 43 11.64 -4.76 -9.17
N GLN A 44 10.40 -4.79 -9.67
CA GLN A 44 9.86 -3.69 -10.43
C GLN A 44 9.49 -2.51 -9.49
N PRO A 45 10.16 -1.34 -9.62
CA PRO A 45 10.03 -0.26 -8.64
C PRO A 45 8.70 0.48 -8.70
N VAL A 46 8.03 0.50 -9.87
CA VAL A 46 6.69 1.07 -10.00
C VAL A 46 5.69 0.27 -9.17
N LEU A 47 5.78 -1.06 -9.15
CA LEU A 47 4.93 -1.90 -8.30
C LEU A 47 5.18 -1.63 -6.81
N ASP A 48 6.44 -1.47 -6.40
CA ASP A 48 6.78 -1.16 -5.01
C ASP A 48 6.21 0.19 -4.56
N ILE A 49 6.42 1.23 -5.36
CA ILE A 49 5.88 2.57 -5.08
C ILE A 49 4.34 2.51 -5.04
N PHE A 50 3.70 1.78 -5.96
CA PHE A 50 2.26 1.66 -5.99
C PHE A 50 1.72 0.93 -4.75
N ILE A 51 2.39 -0.15 -4.31
CA ILE A 51 2.09 -0.84 -3.06
C ILE A 51 2.23 0.11 -1.87
N LEU A 52 3.33 0.86 -1.76
CA LEU A 52 3.56 1.78 -0.65
C LEU A 52 2.44 2.82 -0.52
N VAL A 53 2.05 3.44 -1.63
CA VAL A 53 0.95 4.43 -1.65
C VAL A 53 -0.37 3.78 -1.31
N LEU A 54 -0.74 2.69 -2.00
CA LEU A 54 -2.03 2.03 -1.80
C LEU A 54 -2.16 1.50 -0.38
N PHE A 55 -1.12 0.85 0.15
CA PHE A 55 -1.12 0.30 1.51
C PHE A 55 -1.31 1.41 2.54
N THR A 56 -0.53 2.49 2.45
CA THR A 56 -0.59 3.61 3.39
C THR A 56 -1.98 4.25 3.41
N PHE A 57 -2.53 4.61 2.24
CA PHE A 57 -3.86 5.22 2.16
C PHE A 57 -4.97 4.25 2.58
N HIS A 58 -4.89 2.98 2.19
CA HIS A 58 -5.85 1.95 2.58
C HIS A 58 -5.91 1.79 4.10
N SER A 59 -4.75 1.61 4.75
CA SER A 59 -4.65 1.45 6.20
C SER A 59 -5.20 2.66 6.95
N ILE A 60 -4.85 3.88 6.53
CA ILE A 60 -5.30 5.10 7.22
C ILE A 60 -6.80 5.33 7.04
N TYR A 61 -7.37 5.01 5.88
CA TYR A 61 -8.81 5.06 5.69
C TYR A 61 -9.56 3.97 6.46
N GLY A 62 -8.95 2.79 6.62
CA GLY A 62 -9.45 1.75 7.52
C GLY A 62 -9.50 2.24 8.98
N LEU A 63 -8.41 2.83 9.46
CA LEU A 63 -8.34 3.44 10.80
C LEU A 63 -9.37 4.57 10.97
N ARG A 64 -9.53 5.44 9.97
CA ARG A 64 -10.59 6.46 9.96
C ARG A 64 -11.96 5.83 10.17
N THR A 65 -12.25 4.72 9.50
CA THR A 65 -13.54 4.04 9.58
C THR A 65 -13.75 3.50 10.99
N ILE A 66 -12.74 2.82 11.55
CA ILE A 66 -12.77 2.33 12.95
C ILE A 66 -13.04 3.50 13.93
N ILE A 67 -12.37 4.64 13.77
CA ILE A 67 -12.55 5.82 14.65
C ILE A 67 -13.97 6.38 14.55
N ILE A 68 -14.57 6.40 13.35
CA ILE A 68 -15.95 6.84 13.15
C ILE A 68 -16.92 5.86 13.81
N ASP A 69 -16.70 4.56 13.63
CA ASP A 69 -17.53 3.50 14.21
C ASP A 69 -17.49 3.49 15.74
N LEU A 70 -16.38 3.94 16.34
CA LEU A 70 -16.23 4.17 17.78
C LEU A 70 -16.91 5.46 18.29
N GLY A 71 -17.61 6.20 17.41
CA GLY A 71 -18.46 7.33 17.78
C GLY A 71 -17.87 8.72 17.54
N CYS A 72 -16.71 8.83 16.88
CA CYS A 72 -16.16 10.13 16.52
C CYS A 72 -16.98 10.80 15.40
N ARG A 73 -17.66 11.91 15.71
CA ARG A 73 -18.53 12.63 14.76
C ARG A 73 -17.81 13.70 13.92
N LYS A 74 -16.49 13.84 14.04
CA LYS A 74 -15.70 14.88 13.34
C LYS A 74 -15.26 14.45 11.93
N GLU A 75 -16.20 13.99 11.10
CA GLU A 75 -15.90 13.36 9.81
C GLU A 75 -15.05 14.20 8.85
N LYS A 76 -15.34 15.51 8.76
CA LYS A 76 -14.60 16.44 7.89
C LYS A 76 -13.17 16.65 8.37
N SER A 77 -12.97 16.76 9.69
CA SER A 77 -11.63 16.89 10.27
C SER A 77 -10.83 15.60 10.10
N LEU A 78 -11.46 14.45 10.38
CA LEU A 78 -10.85 13.14 10.16
C LEU A 78 -10.47 12.92 8.70
N PHE A 79 -11.31 13.38 7.75
CA PHE A 79 -10.98 13.34 6.32
C PHE A 79 -9.65 14.05 6.04
N TRP A 80 -9.51 15.30 6.47
CA TRP A 80 -8.29 16.09 6.21
C TRP A 80 -7.07 15.50 6.90
N TRP A 81 -7.19 15.15 8.17
CA TRP A 81 -6.09 14.54 8.92
C TRP A 81 -5.65 13.20 8.34
N SER A 82 -6.59 12.37 7.92
CA SER A 82 -6.29 11.08 7.28
C SER A 82 -5.54 11.27 5.96
N ASN A 83 -5.97 12.22 5.11
CA ASN A 83 -5.29 12.50 3.85
C ASN A 83 -3.89 13.07 4.07
N MET A 84 -3.76 14.02 5.00
CA MET A 84 -2.46 14.63 5.32
C MET A 84 -1.49 13.58 5.87
N ALA A 85 -1.92 12.77 6.84
CA ALA A 85 -1.11 11.71 7.42
C ALA A 85 -0.70 10.68 6.36
N ALA A 86 -1.64 10.25 5.51
CA ALA A 86 -1.35 9.29 4.45
C ALA A 86 -0.38 9.83 3.41
N ALA A 87 -0.53 11.09 3.00
CA ALA A 87 0.39 11.73 2.07
C ALA A 87 1.80 11.85 2.66
N LEU A 88 1.93 12.33 3.90
CA LEU A 88 3.23 12.47 4.56
C LEU A 88 3.93 11.13 4.75
N ILE A 89 3.21 10.11 5.23
CA ILE A 89 3.77 8.77 5.41
C ILE A 89 4.15 8.16 4.06
N SER A 90 3.31 8.30 3.04
CA SER A 90 3.63 7.79 1.69
C SER A 90 4.87 8.47 1.11
N CYS A 91 4.98 9.80 1.23
CA CYS A 91 6.16 10.55 0.77
C CYS A 91 7.41 10.12 1.52
N ALA A 92 7.35 9.96 2.85
CA ALA A 92 8.47 9.48 3.64
C ALA A 92 8.90 8.07 3.22
N LEU A 93 7.94 7.15 3.05
CA LEU A 93 8.22 5.78 2.60
C LEU A 93 8.82 5.75 1.20
N ILE A 94 8.28 6.51 0.26
CA ILE A 94 8.84 6.62 -1.11
C ILE A 94 10.25 7.20 -1.06
N TYR A 95 10.48 8.26 -0.29
CA TYR A 95 11.81 8.83 -0.13
C TYR A 95 12.80 7.80 0.43
N THR A 96 12.41 7.08 1.50
CA THR A 96 13.26 6.03 2.08
C THR A 96 13.51 4.90 1.10
N TYR A 97 12.51 4.50 0.31
CA TYR A 97 12.67 3.49 -0.74
C TYR A 97 13.69 3.95 -1.78
N LEU A 98 13.54 5.15 -2.34
CA LEU A 98 14.42 5.66 -3.40
C LEU A 98 15.86 5.90 -2.93
N VAL A 99 16.08 6.15 -1.64
CA VAL A 99 17.42 6.39 -1.08
C VAL A 99 18.11 5.08 -0.67
N LEU A 100 17.35 4.07 -0.24
CA LEU A 100 17.90 2.81 0.31
C LEU A 100 17.86 1.63 -0.67
N SER A 101 17.07 1.70 -1.74
CA SER A 101 16.98 0.65 -2.79
C SER A 101 18.12 0.73 -3.78
#